data_AF-A0A410PNT3-F1
#
_entry.id   AF-A0A410PNT3-F1
#
_cell.length_a   1.000
_cell.length_b   1.000
_cell.length_c   1.000
_cell.angle_alpha   90.00
_cell.angle_beta   90.00
_cell.angle_gamma   90.00
#
_symmetry.space_group_name_H-M   'P 1'
#
loop_
_entity.id
_entity.type
_entity.pdbx_description
1 polymer ?
#
loop_
_entity_poly.entity_id
_entity_poly.type
_entity_poly.pdbx_seq_one_letter_code
_entity_poly.pdbx_strand_id
1 'polypeptide(L)'
;MIKMTYNALKELMSYYYLEFNVYYLLGAIMLINTIKFGKDYISIKKNKTDKIQSFKAGYFDLIISVLIMLGLGSGFLFQGALSDISSEYSQMWISKMIIIAVISFVLFIVQLVLYLFIKRGKIHG
;
A
#
# COMPACT_ATOMS: atom_id res chain seq x y z
N MET A 1 -28.39 23.80 24.46
CA MET A 1 -27.20 23.71 23.59
C MET A 1 -26.67 22.27 23.57
N ILE A 2 -27.36 21.27 22.96
CA ILE A 2 -26.88 19.85 23.04
C ILE A 2 -27.15 18.99 21.76
N LYS A 3 -27.86 19.45 20.72
CA LYS A 3 -28.20 18.60 19.56
C LYS A 3 -27.41 18.86 18.26
N MET A 4 -26.57 19.90 18.23
CA MET A 4 -25.75 20.22 17.04
C MET A 4 -24.44 19.42 16.95
N THR A 5 -23.99 18.77 18.04
CA THR A 5 -22.65 18.17 18.13
C THR A 5 -22.53 16.80 17.46
N TYR A 6 -23.57 15.96 17.52
CA TYR A 6 -23.48 14.59 16.96
C TYR A 6 -23.59 14.56 15.43
N ASN A 7 -24.51 15.34 14.85
CA ASN A 7 -24.67 15.39 13.40
C ASN A 7 -23.46 16.01 12.71
N ALA A 8 -22.91 17.10 13.25
CA ALA A 8 -21.72 17.74 12.69
C ALA A 8 -20.48 16.84 12.74
N LEU A 9 -20.27 16.10 13.83
CA LEU A 9 -19.14 15.17 13.95
C LEU A 9 -19.31 13.96 13.01
N LYS A 10 -20.54 13.45 12.88
CA LYS A 10 -20.85 12.36 11.94
C LYS A 10 -20.68 12.78 10.48
N GLU A 11 -21.08 14.00 10.14
CA GLU A 11 -20.93 14.58 8.81
C GLU A 11 -19.45 14.84 8.49
N LEU A 12 -18.69 15.41 9.41
CA LEU A 12 -17.24 15.58 9.31
C LEU A 12 -16.52 14.24 9.12
N MET A 13 -16.86 13.21 9.91
CA MET A 13 -16.31 11.87 9.74
C MET A 13 -16.67 11.23 8.40
N SER A 14 -17.83 11.56 7.82
CA SER A 14 -18.21 11.06 6.49
C SER A 14 -17.28 11.58 5.38
N TYR A 15 -16.74 12.80 5.52
CA TYR A 15 -15.72 13.32 4.61
C TYR A 15 -14.40 12.54 4.73
N TYR A 16 -13.99 12.22 5.96
CA TYR A 16 -12.74 11.48 6.19
C TYR A 16 -12.80 10.01 5.76
N TYR A 17 -13.99 9.39 5.69
CA TYR A 17 -14.13 8.03 5.17
C TYR A 17 -13.56 7.86 3.76
N LEU A 18 -13.72 8.87 2.90
CA LEU A 18 -13.21 8.83 1.54
C LEU A 18 -11.68 8.91 1.52
N GLU A 19 -11.10 9.79 2.35
CA GLU A 19 -9.65 9.87 2.53
C GLU A 19 -9.06 8.56 3.07
N PHE A 20 -9.75 7.93 4.02
CA PHE A 20 -9.36 6.64 4.58
C PHE A 20 -9.34 5.52 3.53
N ASN A 21 -10.26 5.55 2.56
CA ASN A 21 -10.30 4.56 1.48
C ASN A 21 -9.10 4.62 0.53
N VAL A 22 -8.44 5.79 0.41
CA VAL A 22 -7.23 5.94 -0.41
C VAL A 22 -6.11 5.04 0.09
N TYR A 23 -5.96 4.85 1.41
CA TYR A 23 -4.90 4.02 1.97
C TYR A 23 -5.13 2.53 1.72
N TYR A 24 -6.39 2.08 1.72
CA TYR A 24 -6.74 0.74 1.27
C TYR A 24 -6.41 0.55 -0.22
N LEU A 25 -6.69 1.56 -1.06
CA LEU A 25 -6.34 1.53 -2.47
C LEU A 25 -4.81 1.47 -2.68
N LEU A 26 -4.04 2.24 -1.92
CA LEU A 26 -2.58 2.18 -1.92
C LEU A 26 -2.06 0.78 -1.56
N GLY A 27 -2.62 0.15 -0.52
CA GLY A 27 -2.33 -1.24 -0.17
C GLY A 27 -2.68 -2.23 -1.28
N ALA A 28 -3.82 -2.04 -1.96
CA ALA A 28 -4.21 -2.87 -3.09
C ALA A 28 -3.26 -2.73 -4.29
N ILE A 29 -2.82 -1.50 -4.60
CA ILE A 29 -1.82 -1.25 -5.65
C ILE A 29 -0.50 -1.94 -5.28
N MET A 30 -0.06 -1.86 -4.02
CA MET A 30 1.14 -2.57 -3.52
C MET A 30 1.02 -4.09 -3.73
N LEU A 31 -0.16 -4.67 -3.45
CA LEU A 31 -0.42 -6.09 -3.66
C LEU A 31 -0.35 -6.48 -5.14
N ILE A 32 -1.02 -5.74 -6.02
CA ILE A 32 -1.00 -5.97 -7.47
C ILE A 32 0.44 -5.90 -7.99
N ASN A 33 1.21 -4.92 -7.51
CA ASN A 33 2.59 -4.76 -7.87
C ASN A 33 3.43 -5.96 -7.43
N THR A 34 3.22 -6.46 -6.21
CA THR A 34 3.87 -7.68 -5.70
C THR A 34 3.57 -8.92 -6.54
N ILE A 35 2.31 -9.09 -6.96
CA ILE A 35 1.90 -10.20 -7.83
C ILE A 35 2.67 -10.16 -9.16
N LYS A 36 2.89 -8.96 -9.72
CA LYS A 36 3.69 -8.76 -10.94
C LYS A 36 5.12 -9.30 -10.78
N PHE A 37 5.81 -8.96 -9.68
CA PHE A 37 7.13 -9.52 -9.37
C PHE A 37 7.11 -11.05 -9.20
N GLY A 38 6.10 -11.59 -8.53
CA GLY A 38 5.94 -13.04 -8.35
C GLY A 38 5.79 -13.79 -9.68
N LYS A 39 4.97 -13.25 -10.60
CA LYS A 39 4.77 -13.85 -11.93
C LYS A 39 6.06 -13.85 -12.75
N ASP A 40 6.81 -12.75 -12.73
CA ASP A 40 8.09 -12.65 -13.44
C ASP A 40 9.12 -13.64 -12.91
N TYR A 41 9.24 -13.76 -11.58
CA TYR A 41 10.15 -14.72 -10.96
C TYR A 41 9.82 -16.16 -11.35
N ILE A 42 8.54 -16.54 -11.32
CA ILE A 42 8.10 -17.88 -11.73
C ILE A 42 8.38 -18.12 -13.22
N SER A 43 8.18 -17.12 -14.09
CA SER A 43 8.43 -17.25 -15.53
C SER A 43 9.90 -17.54 -15.83
N ILE A 44 10.80 -16.79 -15.18
CA ILE A 44 12.25 -16.99 -15.30
C ILE A 44 12.64 -18.38 -14.80
N LYS A 45 12.14 -18.80 -13.63
CA LYS A 45 12.45 -20.12 -13.06
C LYS A 45 11.99 -21.29 -13.95
N LYS A 46 10.91 -21.10 -14.74
CA LYS A 46 10.37 -22.12 -15.64
C LYS A 46 10.97 -22.09 -17.05
N ASN A 47 11.98 -21.25 -17.32
CA ASN A 47 12.51 -20.98 -18.67
C ASN A 47 11.42 -20.63 -19.68
N LYS A 48 10.27 -20.13 -19.22
CA LYS A 48 9.22 -19.61 -20.09
C LYS A 48 9.62 -18.18 -20.43
N THR A 49 10.42 -18.05 -21.48
CA THR A 49 10.81 -16.78 -22.11
C THR A 49 9.73 -16.23 -23.05
N ASP A 50 8.59 -16.90 -23.14
CA ASP A 50 7.58 -16.63 -24.16
C ASP A 50 6.79 -15.32 -23.93
N LYS A 51 7.10 -14.36 -24.82
CA LYS A 51 6.20 -13.43 -25.53
C LYS A 51 5.35 -12.41 -24.77
N ILE A 52 5.12 -12.51 -23.46
CA ILE A 52 4.36 -11.48 -22.73
C ILE A 52 5.31 -10.40 -22.21
N GLN A 53 5.84 -9.60 -23.14
CA GLN A 53 6.82 -8.54 -22.85
C GLN A 53 6.17 -7.34 -22.13
N SER A 54 4.84 -7.21 -22.13
CA SER A 54 4.11 -6.03 -21.65
C SER A 54 3.96 -5.93 -20.12
N PHE A 55 4.16 -7.02 -19.36
CA PHE A 55 3.89 -7.05 -17.91
C PHE A 55 5.12 -7.31 -17.04
N LYS A 56 6.33 -7.03 -17.54
CA LYS A 56 7.56 -7.24 -16.77
C LYS A 56 7.67 -6.27 -15.60
N ALA A 57 8.00 -6.81 -14.44
CA ALA A 57 8.36 -6.05 -13.25
C ALA A 57 9.69 -5.32 -13.50
N GLY A 58 9.68 -4.02 -13.25
CA GLY A 58 10.76 -3.09 -13.55
C GLY A 58 11.14 -2.22 -12.37
N TYR A 59 12.14 -1.38 -12.58
CA TYR A 59 12.61 -0.44 -11.57
C TYR A 59 11.54 0.61 -11.19
N PHE A 60 10.72 1.03 -12.15
CA PHE A 60 9.59 1.94 -11.89
C PHE A 60 8.54 1.35 -10.95
N ASP A 61 8.31 0.03 -11.00
CA ASP A 61 7.40 -0.62 -10.07
C ASP A 61 7.93 -0.51 -8.62
N LEU A 62 9.24 -0.61 -8.40
CA LEU A 62 9.83 -0.38 -7.07
C LEU A 62 9.71 1.08 -6.61
N ILE A 63 9.90 2.03 -7.53
CA ILE A 63 9.71 3.46 -7.22
C ILE A 63 8.26 3.70 -6.78
N ILE A 64 7.28 3.13 -7.49
CA ILE A 64 5.87 3.23 -7.11
C ILE A 64 5.64 2.66 -5.71
N SER A 65 6.24 1.51 -5.39
CA SER A 65 6.14 0.91 -4.05
C SER A 65 6.75 1.80 -2.96
N VAL A 66 7.86 2.49 -3.23
CA VAL A 66 8.43 3.50 -2.30
C VAL A 66 7.47 4.68 -2.12
N LEU A 67 6.89 5.20 -3.21
CA LEU A 67 5.90 6.28 -3.13
C LEU A 67 4.65 5.87 -2.35
N ILE A 68 4.20 4.62 -2.50
CA ILE A 68 3.12 4.06 -1.69
C ILE A 68 3.50 4.06 -0.21
N MET A 69 4.69 3.60 0.15
CA MET A 69 5.15 3.60 1.55
C MET A 69 5.18 5.02 2.14
N LEU A 70 5.62 6.01 1.36
CA LEU A 70 5.59 7.42 1.77
C LEU A 70 4.15 7.93 1.95
N GLY A 71 3.25 7.57 1.03
CA GLY A 71 1.82 7.92 1.13
C GLY A 71 1.12 7.26 2.32
N LEU A 72 1.46 6.02 2.65
CA LEU A 72 0.98 5.39 3.90
C LEU A 72 1.56 6.11 5.12
N GLY A 73 2.81 6.53 5.05
CA GLY A 73 3.47 7.36 6.07
C GLY A 73 2.73 8.67 6.36
N SER A 74 2.24 9.37 5.33
CA SER A 74 1.46 10.60 5.53
C SER A 74 0.12 10.35 6.24
N GLY A 75 -0.46 9.15 6.12
CA GLY A 75 -1.69 8.81 6.85
C GLY A 75 -1.54 8.74 8.36
N PHE A 76 -0.31 8.53 8.86
CA PHE A 76 -0.02 8.62 10.30
C PHE A 76 -0.02 10.06 10.81
N LEU A 77 0.31 11.04 9.95
CA LEU A 77 0.25 12.46 10.33
C LEU A 77 -1.20 12.90 10.60
N PHE A 78 -2.15 12.26 9.91
CA PHE A 78 -3.58 12.51 10.10
C PHE A 78 -4.11 12.06 11.47
N GLN A 79 -3.33 11.27 12.22
CA GLN A 79 -3.70 10.80 13.55
C GLN A 79 -3.94 11.94 14.55
N GLY A 80 -3.12 12.99 14.51
CA GLY A 80 -3.22 14.10 15.47
C GLY A 80 -4.53 14.87 15.32
N ALA A 81 -4.96 15.14 14.09
CA ALA A 81 -6.23 15.80 13.83
C ALA A 81 -7.42 14.98 14.32
N LEU A 82 -7.38 13.64 14.16
CA LEU A 82 -8.43 12.77 14.65
C LEU A 82 -8.44 12.61 16.16
N SER A 83 -7.28 12.60 16.82
CA SER A 83 -7.23 12.52 18.29
C SER A 83 -7.86 13.72 18.96
N ASP A 84 -7.76 14.89 18.34
CA ASP A 84 -8.37 16.13 18.85
C ASP A 84 -9.90 16.13 18.71
N ILE A 85 -10.44 15.38 17.73
CA ILE A 85 -11.88 15.31 17.47
C ILE A 85 -12.54 14.16 18.25
N SER A 86 -11.93 12.97 18.25
CA SER A 86 -12.47 11.78 18.90
C SER A 86 -11.41 10.71 19.15
N SER A 87 -11.26 10.32 20.42
CA SER A 87 -10.35 9.25 20.84
C SER A 87 -10.73 7.89 20.25
N GLU A 88 -12.02 7.57 20.14
CA GLU A 88 -12.50 6.30 19.60
C GLU A 88 -12.17 6.16 18.12
N TYR A 89 -12.53 7.16 17.30
CA TYR A 89 -12.23 7.14 15.87
C TYR A 89 -10.73 7.21 15.59
N SER A 90 -9.99 7.96 16.41
CA SER A 90 -8.52 8.01 16.35
C SER A 90 -7.88 6.64 16.60
N GLN A 91 -8.37 5.86 17.58
CA GLN A 91 -7.89 4.50 17.83
C GLN A 91 -8.26 3.54 16.69
N MET A 92 -9.47 3.62 16.17
CA MET A 92 -9.89 2.80 15.02
C MET A 92 -9.05 3.10 13.78
N TRP A 93 -8.74 4.37 13.54
CA TRP A 93 -7.94 4.82 12.41
C TRP A 93 -6.51 4.30 12.48
N ILE A 94 -5.79 4.57 13.58
CA ILE A 94 -4.39 4.14 13.71
C ILE A 94 -4.25 2.63 13.65
N SER A 95 -5.19 1.88 14.23
CA SER A 95 -5.17 0.42 14.18
C SER A 95 -5.22 -0.09 12.74
N LYS A 96 -6.12 0.47 11.92
CA LYS A 96 -6.22 0.14 10.48
C LYS A 96 -4.97 0.54 9.71
N MET A 97 -4.45 1.74 9.97
CA MET A 97 -3.24 2.24 9.30
C MET A 97 -2.01 1.42 9.61
N ILE A 98 -1.82 1.00 10.87
CA ILE A 98 -0.73 0.10 11.26
C ILE A 98 -0.82 -1.21 10.48
N ILE A 99 -2.00 -1.83 10.42
CA ILE A 99 -2.19 -3.09 9.70
C ILE A 99 -1.80 -2.95 8.22
N ILE A 100 -2.32 -1.91 7.54
CA ILE A 100 -2.04 -1.67 6.11
C ILE A 100 -0.56 -1.38 5.89
N ALA A 101 0.06 -0.58 6.76
CA ALA A 101 1.48 -0.22 6.66
C ALA A 101 2.39 -1.43 6.86
N VAL A 102 2.13 -2.26 7.87
CA VAL A 102 2.91 -3.49 8.13
C VAL A 102 2.80 -4.46 6.97
N ILE A 103 1.58 -4.72 6.48
CA ILE A 103 1.37 -5.61 5.33
C ILE A 103 2.09 -5.06 4.10
N SER A 104 1.95 -3.76 3.82
CA SER A 104 2.58 -3.12 2.67
C SER A 104 4.10 -3.12 2.76
N PHE A 105 4.66 -2.96 3.96
CA PHE A 105 6.10 -3.07 4.20
C PHE A 105 6.62 -4.48 3.91
N VAL A 106 5.94 -5.52 4.42
CA VAL A 106 6.31 -6.92 4.15
C VAL A 106 6.26 -7.20 2.64
N LEU A 107 5.21 -6.75 1.96
CA LEU A 107 5.08 -6.88 0.51
C LEU A 107 6.22 -6.16 -0.24
N PHE A 108 6.60 -4.97 0.21
CA PHE A 108 7.73 -4.23 -0.36
C PHE A 108 9.06 -4.99 -0.21
N ILE A 109 9.34 -5.57 0.96
CA ILE A 109 10.54 -6.41 1.16
C ILE A 109 10.51 -7.63 0.22
N VAL A 110 9.36 -8.29 0.08
CA VAL A 110 9.19 -9.40 -0.87
C VAL A 110 9.49 -8.95 -2.30
N GLN A 111 9.01 -7.78 -2.73
CA GLN A 111 9.33 -7.24 -4.05
C GLN A 111 10.83 -6.99 -4.25
N LEU A 112 11.53 -6.43 -3.26
CA LEU A 112 12.98 -6.22 -3.32
C LEU A 112 13.73 -7.55 -3.50
N VAL A 113 13.39 -8.56 -2.70
CA VAL A 113 13.99 -9.89 -2.79
C VAL A 113 13.75 -10.52 -4.16
N LEU A 114 12.49 -10.50 -4.63
CA LEU A 114 12.13 -11.04 -5.95
C LEU A 114 12.84 -10.31 -7.08
N TYR A 115 12.95 -8.98 -7.02
CA TYR A 115 13.67 -8.19 -8.01
C TYR A 115 15.14 -8.58 -8.13
N LEU A 116 15.83 -8.79 -7.00
CA LEU A 116 17.22 -9.22 -6.98
C LEU A 116 17.41 -10.58 -7.65
N PHE A 117 16.51 -11.53 -7.38
CA PHE A 117 16.53 -12.85 -8.03
C PHE A 117 16.26 -12.76 -9.54
N ILE A 118 15.26 -11.98 -9.94
CA ILE A 118 14.92 -11.73 -11.36
C ILE A 118 16.12 -11.13 -12.10
N LYS A 119 16.79 -10.13 -11.51
CA LYS A 119 17.95 -9.47 -12.10
C LYS A 119 19.12 -10.43 -12.23
N ARG A 120 19.38 -11.27 -11.23
CA ARG A 120 20.46 -12.29 -11.29
C ARG A 120 20.18 -13.37 -12.34
N GLY A 121 18.94 -13.85 -12.43
CA GLY A 121 18.52 -14.86 -13.41
C GLY A 121 18.66 -14.39 -14.86
N LYS A 122 18.40 -13.11 -15.14
CA LYS A 122 18.63 -12.50 -16.47
C LYS A 122 20.10 -12.35 -16.87
N ILE A 123 21.04 -12.43 -15.93
CA ILE A 123 22.48 -12.30 -16.22
C ILE A 123 23.10 -13.65 -16.62
N HIS A 124 22.50 -14.77 -16.23
CA HIS A 124 23.08 -16.12 -16.38
C HIS A 124 22.34 -17.02 -17.38
N GLY A 125 21.22 -16.56 -17.97
CA GLY A 125 20.47 -17.29 -18.99
C GLY A 125 20.46 -16.51 -20.30
#